data_AF-H8YUX4-F1
#
_entry.id   AF-H8YUX4-F1
#
_cell.length_a   1.000
_cell.length_b   1.000
_cell.length_c   1.000
_cell.angle_alpha   90.00
_cell.angle_beta   90.00
_cell.angle_gamma   90.00
#
_symmetry.space_group_name_H-M   'P 1'
#
loop_
_entity.id
_entity.type
_entity.pdbx_description
1 polymer ?
#
loop_
_entity_poly.entity_id
_entity_poly.type
_entity_poly.pdbx_seq_one_letter_code
_entity_poly.pdbx_strand_id
1 'polypeptide(L)'
;MAFISSGYNPAKPMENRITDIGPRHFEEFYPPVIKKNKGKWLYHEILEPGVLVHVAESGDEVYTVRVGGCRIMSVTHIREICEIADKHCDGHLRFTTRNNIEFMVDSKEKVEPLKKDLESRKFDGGSFKFPIGGTGAGVTNIVHTQG
;
A
#
# COMPACT_ATOMS: atom_id res chain seq x y z
N MET A 1 -24.95 -11.36 21.43
CA MET A 1 -24.27 -10.09 21.11
C MET A 1 -25.12 -8.94 21.61
N ALA A 2 -24.52 -7.96 22.30
CA ALA A 2 -25.22 -6.75 22.72
C ALA A 2 -25.23 -5.71 21.59
N PHE A 3 -26.23 -4.84 21.57
CA PHE A 3 -26.22 -3.68 20.68
C PHE A 3 -25.31 -2.60 21.25
N ILE A 4 -24.33 -2.16 20.46
CA ILE A 4 -23.42 -1.06 20.79
C ILE A 4 -23.68 0.08 19.82
N SER A 5 -24.23 1.19 20.31
CA SER A 5 -24.59 2.35 19.48
C SER A 5 -23.34 3.11 19.01
N SER A 6 -23.37 3.60 17.77
CA SER A 6 -22.38 4.56 17.25
C SER A 6 -22.67 6.02 17.66
N GLY A 7 -23.80 6.28 18.32
CA GLY A 7 -24.35 7.62 18.55
C GLY A 7 -25.44 8.03 17.57
N TYR A 8 -25.69 7.25 16.51
CA TYR A 8 -26.82 7.45 15.59
C TYR A 8 -28.16 7.25 16.31
N ASN A 9 -29.12 8.14 16.02
CA ASN A 9 -30.48 8.07 16.56
C ASN A 9 -31.49 7.65 15.47
N PRO A 10 -32.05 6.42 15.51
CA PRO A 10 -33.03 5.98 14.51
C PRO A 10 -34.36 6.75 14.56
N ALA A 11 -34.71 7.38 15.70
CA ALA A 11 -35.90 8.21 15.82
C ALA A 11 -35.70 9.63 15.24
N LYS A 12 -34.44 10.06 15.09
CA LYS A 12 -34.07 11.37 14.52
C LYS A 12 -32.97 11.18 13.47
N PRO A 13 -33.27 10.53 12.35
CA PRO A 13 -32.26 10.08 11.40
C PRO A 13 -31.52 11.21 10.67
N MET A 14 -31.98 12.46 10.80
CA MET A 14 -31.35 13.64 10.19
C MET A 14 -30.47 14.44 11.18
N GLU A 15 -30.58 14.17 12.48
CA GLU A 15 -29.77 14.84 13.51
C GLU A 15 -28.31 14.35 13.43
N ASN A 16 -27.35 15.28 13.46
CA ASN A 16 -25.91 15.01 13.36
C ASN A 16 -25.45 14.22 12.11
N ARG A 17 -26.24 14.24 11.03
CA ARG A 17 -25.87 13.61 9.77
C ARG A 17 -24.85 14.46 9.02
N ILE A 18 -23.68 13.88 8.73
CA ILE A 18 -22.64 14.47 7.87
C ILE A 18 -22.77 13.84 6.47
N THR A 19 -22.94 14.66 5.42
CA THR A 19 -23.03 14.23 4.01
C THR A 19 -22.14 15.07 3.11
N ASP A 20 -21.94 14.60 1.88
CA ASP A 20 -21.29 15.36 0.79
C ASP A 20 -19.83 15.79 1.05
N ILE A 21 -19.12 15.05 1.91
CA ILE A 21 -17.72 15.33 2.29
C ILE A 21 -16.66 14.79 1.32
N GLY A 22 -17.03 13.86 0.43
CA GLY A 22 -16.08 13.24 -0.51
C GLY A 22 -15.00 12.38 0.18
N PRO A 23 -13.91 12.05 -0.54
CA PRO A 23 -12.77 11.33 0.03
C PRO A 23 -11.83 12.26 0.81
N ARG A 24 -11.00 11.67 1.66
CA ARG A 24 -9.82 12.35 2.24
C ARG A 24 -8.86 12.75 1.12
N HIS A 25 -8.15 13.86 1.29
CA HIS A 25 -7.20 14.31 0.29
C HIS A 25 -5.96 13.41 0.32
N PHE A 26 -5.51 12.91 -0.82
CA PHE A 26 -4.43 11.92 -0.89
C PHE A 26 -3.09 12.42 -0.30
N GLU A 27 -2.86 13.74 -0.28
CA GLU A 27 -1.64 14.34 0.28
C GLU A 27 -1.51 14.20 1.80
N GLU A 28 -2.59 13.81 2.47
CA GLU A 28 -2.59 13.45 3.89
C GLU A 28 -1.85 12.13 4.14
N PHE A 29 -1.63 11.31 3.10
CA PHE A 29 -1.07 9.96 3.23
C PHE A 29 0.25 9.77 2.49
N TYR A 30 0.80 10.82 1.87
CA TYR A 30 2.06 10.71 1.16
C TYR A 30 3.24 10.43 2.10
N PRO A 31 4.14 9.49 1.73
CA PRO A 31 5.47 9.46 2.30
C PRO A 31 6.16 10.83 2.12
N PRO A 32 6.99 11.28 3.08
CA PRO A 32 7.67 12.58 2.99
C PRO A 32 8.43 12.80 1.68
N VAL A 33 9.15 11.78 1.20
CA VAL A 33 9.90 11.83 -0.08
C VAL A 33 8.98 12.01 -1.29
N ILE A 34 7.79 11.41 -1.28
CA ILE A 34 6.79 11.59 -2.34
C ILE A 34 6.21 13.00 -2.31
N LYS A 35 5.85 13.50 -1.12
CA LYS A 35 5.26 14.83 -0.96
C LYS A 35 6.25 15.93 -1.38
N LYS A 36 7.51 15.81 -0.98
CA LYS A 36 8.59 16.76 -1.31
C LYS A 36 8.85 16.86 -2.81
N ASN A 37 8.85 15.71 -3.50
CA ASN A 37 9.30 15.61 -4.89
C ASN A 37 8.15 15.46 -5.91
N LYS A 38 6.90 15.61 -5.47
CA LYS A 38 5.72 15.54 -6.35
C LYS A 38 5.85 16.53 -7.52
N GLY A 39 5.80 15.98 -8.73
CA GLY A 39 5.90 16.75 -9.98
C GLY A 39 7.33 17.07 -10.43
N LYS A 40 8.35 16.58 -9.71
CA LYS A 40 9.79 16.83 -9.97
C LYS A 40 10.58 15.53 -10.13
N TRP A 41 9.96 14.52 -10.72
CA TRP A 41 10.59 13.23 -10.99
C TRP A 41 11.32 13.27 -12.33
N LEU A 42 12.58 12.85 -12.34
CA LEU A 42 13.44 12.91 -13.52
C LEU A 42 13.37 11.61 -14.34
N TYR A 43 13.53 10.47 -13.68
CA TYR A 43 13.46 9.15 -14.31
C TYR A 43 13.04 8.06 -13.32
N HIS A 44 12.80 6.87 -13.85
CA HIS A 44 12.60 5.66 -13.07
C HIS A 44 13.37 4.50 -13.68
N GLU A 45 13.66 3.49 -12.87
CA GLU A 45 14.29 2.25 -13.31
C GLU A 45 13.64 1.05 -12.61
N ILE A 46 13.56 -0.08 -13.32
CA ILE A 46 13.23 -1.38 -12.73
C ILE A 46 14.54 -2.05 -12.37
N LEU A 47 14.85 -2.12 -11.08
CA LEU A 47 16.11 -2.69 -10.59
C LEU A 47 16.10 -4.22 -10.66
N GLU A 48 14.95 -4.80 -10.38
CA GLU A 48 14.69 -6.24 -10.41
C GLU A 48 13.15 -6.48 -10.43
N PRO A 49 12.67 -7.72 -10.67
CA PRO A 49 11.24 -8.01 -10.64
C PRO A 49 10.60 -7.60 -9.29
N GLY A 50 9.64 -6.68 -9.34
CA GLY A 50 8.96 -6.15 -8.17
C GLY A 50 9.63 -4.95 -7.50
N VAL A 51 10.82 -4.51 -7.92
CA VAL A 51 11.51 -3.37 -7.32
C VAL A 51 11.77 -2.26 -8.34
N LEU A 52 11.32 -1.06 -7.98
CA LEU A 52 11.46 0.17 -8.77
C LEU A 52 12.27 1.19 -7.98
N VAL A 53 12.96 2.07 -8.68
CA VAL A 53 13.45 3.34 -8.12
C VAL A 53 12.92 4.50 -8.97
N HIS A 54 12.51 5.58 -8.32
CA HIS A 54 12.28 6.87 -8.97
C HIS A 54 13.29 7.87 -8.42
N VAL A 55 13.89 8.67 -9.31
CA VAL A 55 14.89 9.67 -8.95
C VAL A 55 14.35 11.04 -9.27
N ALA A 56 14.37 11.94 -8.29
CA ALA A 56 13.92 13.32 -8.42
C ALA A 56 15.00 14.22 -9.03
N GLU A 57 14.61 15.40 -9.50
CA GLU A 57 15.55 16.44 -9.96
C GLU A 57 16.56 16.86 -8.88
N SER A 58 16.21 16.73 -7.59
CA SER A 58 17.11 17.00 -6.47
C SER A 58 18.16 15.91 -6.23
N GLY A 59 18.03 14.75 -6.88
CA GLY A 59 18.76 13.53 -6.57
C GLY A 59 18.14 12.69 -5.45
N ASP A 60 16.99 13.10 -4.88
CA ASP A 60 16.25 12.24 -3.94
C ASP A 60 15.77 10.99 -4.66
N GLU A 61 15.84 9.85 -3.98
CA GLU A 61 15.38 8.57 -4.51
C GLU A 61 14.21 8.03 -3.68
N VAL A 62 13.30 7.33 -4.33
CA VAL A 62 12.30 6.51 -3.66
C VAL A 62 12.25 5.13 -4.30
N TYR A 63 12.43 4.12 -3.47
CA TYR A 63 12.42 2.72 -3.83
C TYR A 63 11.05 2.14 -3.53
N THR A 64 10.45 1.46 -4.50
CA THR A 64 9.14 0.82 -4.35
C THR A 64 9.28 -0.67 -4.48
N VAL A 65 8.82 -1.43 -3.47
CA VAL A 65 8.67 -2.88 -3.53
C VAL A 65 7.20 -3.22 -3.74
N ARG A 66 6.89 -3.78 -4.91
CA ARG A 66 5.54 -4.21 -5.30
C ARG A 66 5.35 -5.69 -4.97
N VAL A 67 4.25 -5.98 -4.29
CA VAL A 67 3.83 -7.35 -3.96
C VAL A 67 2.42 -7.64 -4.45
N GLY A 68 2.17 -8.91 -4.78
CA GLY A 68 0.84 -9.40 -5.09
C GLY A 68 -0.10 -9.27 -3.89
N GLY A 69 -1.36 -8.92 -4.16
CA GLY A 69 -2.45 -8.96 -3.18
C GLY A 69 -3.62 -9.79 -3.73
N CYS A 70 -4.35 -10.49 -2.86
CA CYS A 70 -5.47 -11.33 -3.28
C CYS A 70 -6.77 -10.56 -3.55
N ARG A 71 -6.76 -9.21 -3.46
CA ARG A 71 -7.89 -8.27 -3.58
C ARG A 71 -8.97 -8.47 -2.51
N ILE A 72 -9.53 -9.66 -2.38
CA ILE A 72 -10.45 -10.06 -1.32
C ILE A 72 -9.62 -10.43 -0.08
N MET A 73 -9.57 -9.51 0.88
CA MET A 73 -8.67 -9.60 2.03
C MET A 73 -9.42 -9.50 3.35
N SER A 74 -8.92 -10.19 4.38
CA SER A 74 -9.42 -10.04 5.75
C SER A 74 -8.83 -8.79 6.41
N VAL A 75 -9.50 -8.30 7.46
CA VAL A 75 -8.96 -7.20 8.29
C VAL A 75 -7.64 -7.58 8.97
N THR A 76 -7.43 -8.87 9.27
CA THR A 76 -6.17 -9.37 9.83
C THR A 76 -5.02 -9.20 8.83
N HIS A 77 -5.28 -9.49 7.56
CA HIS A 77 -4.27 -9.31 6.51
C HIS A 77 -3.98 -7.82 6.26
N ILE A 78 -4.99 -6.95 6.31
CA ILE A 78 -4.79 -5.49 6.22
C ILE A 78 -3.94 -4.97 7.40
N ARG A 79 -4.18 -5.46 8.63
CA ARG A 79 -3.36 -5.08 9.80
C ARG A 79 -1.93 -5.57 9.68
N GLU A 80 -1.69 -6.73 9.08
CA GLU A 80 -0.34 -7.22 8.77
C GLU A 80 0.36 -6.36 7.71
N ILE A 81 -0.37 -5.89 6.70
CA ILE A 81 0.13 -4.89 5.73
C ILE A 81 0.53 -3.59 6.44
N CYS A 82 -0.29 -3.10 7.37
CA CYS A 82 0.02 -1.92 8.18
C CYS A 82 1.25 -2.14 9.08
N GLU A 83 1.38 -3.30 9.73
CA GLU A 83 2.54 -3.64 10.56
C GLU A 83 3.86 -3.57 9.77
N ILE A 84 3.87 -4.07 8.53
CA ILE A 84 5.03 -3.96 7.63
C ILE A 84 5.31 -2.50 7.27
N ALA A 85 4.26 -1.72 6.96
CA ALA A 85 4.41 -0.31 6.63
C ALA A 85 4.94 0.51 7.83
N ASP A 86 4.43 0.26 9.04
CA ASP A 86 4.90 0.90 10.27
C ASP A 86 6.37 0.57 10.54
N LYS A 87 6.77 -0.69 10.30
CA LYS A 87 8.13 -1.17 10.58
C LYS A 87 9.17 -0.67 9.58
N HIS A 88 8.82 -0.54 8.30
CA HIS A 88 9.80 -0.28 7.23
C HIS A 88 9.58 1.02 6.45
N CYS A 89 8.36 1.56 6.46
CA CYS A 89 7.90 2.61 5.54
C CYS A 89 7.27 3.81 6.27
N ASP A 90 7.56 3.99 7.56
CA ASP A 90 7.03 5.06 8.42
C ASP A 90 5.49 5.13 8.42
N GLY A 91 4.83 3.97 8.33
CA GLY A 91 3.37 3.84 8.30
C GLY A 91 2.74 4.13 6.94
N HIS A 92 3.53 4.32 5.89
CA HIS A 92 3.04 4.60 4.54
C HIS A 92 3.04 3.36 3.64
N LEU A 93 1.98 3.22 2.86
CA LEU A 93 1.86 2.24 1.77
C LEU A 93 0.87 2.74 0.73
N ARG A 94 0.80 2.07 -0.41
CA ARG A 94 -0.27 2.31 -1.40
C ARG A 94 -0.73 1.03 -2.07
N PHE A 95 -1.89 1.10 -2.71
CA PHE A 95 -2.39 0.05 -3.60
C PHE A 95 -2.31 0.51 -5.05
N THR A 96 -2.03 -0.41 -5.95
CA THR A 96 -2.00 -0.15 -7.39
C THR A 96 -3.40 -0.32 -8.00
N THR A 97 -3.57 0.16 -9.23
CA THR A 97 -4.79 -0.02 -10.03
C THR A 97 -5.08 -1.48 -10.40
N ARG A 98 -4.14 -2.40 -10.15
CA ARG A 98 -4.31 -3.86 -10.31
C ARG A 98 -4.32 -4.61 -8.99
N ASN A 99 -4.67 -3.93 -7.89
CA ASN A 99 -4.85 -4.51 -6.56
C ASN A 99 -3.58 -5.12 -5.95
N ASN A 100 -2.40 -4.74 -6.45
CA ASN A 100 -1.14 -5.03 -5.77
C ASN A 100 -0.89 -4.02 -4.67
N ILE A 101 -0.03 -4.39 -3.72
CA ILE A 101 0.41 -3.51 -2.62
C ILE A 101 1.81 -3.01 -2.96
N GLU A 102 2.09 -1.77 -2.63
CA GLU A 102 3.41 -1.16 -2.77
C GLU A 102 3.85 -0.52 -1.46
N PHE A 103 5.06 -0.91 -1.05
CA PHE A 103 5.79 -0.36 0.07
C PHE A 103 6.91 0.53 -0.47
N MET A 104 7.13 1.69 0.15
CA MET A 104 8.07 2.69 -0.35
C MET A 104 9.08 3.05 0.74
N VAL A 105 10.36 3.04 0.39
CA VAL A 105 11.47 3.46 1.26
C VAL A 105 12.34 4.49 0.55
N ASP A 106 12.95 5.38 1.31
CA ASP A 106 13.71 6.54 0.82
C ASP A 106 15.21 6.26 0.62
N SER A 107 15.66 5.03 0.85
CA SER A 107 17.05 4.66 0.64
C SER A 107 17.24 3.19 0.25
N LYS A 108 18.32 2.92 -0.50
CA LYS A 108 18.60 1.60 -1.09
C LYS A 108 18.84 0.54 -0.02
N GLU A 109 19.51 0.89 1.08
CA GLU A 109 19.83 -0.03 2.17
C GLU A 109 18.60 -0.55 2.91
N LYS A 110 17.45 0.14 2.82
CA LYS A 110 16.18 -0.30 3.41
C LYS A 110 15.42 -1.33 2.56
N VAL A 111 15.78 -1.47 1.27
CA VAL A 111 15.08 -2.37 0.33
C VAL A 111 15.26 -3.84 0.72
N GLU A 112 16.50 -4.27 0.97
CA GLU A 112 16.79 -5.67 1.30
C GLU A 112 16.15 -6.15 2.62
N PRO A 113 16.20 -5.38 3.73
CA PRO A 113 15.45 -5.70 4.94
C PRO A 113 13.94 -5.87 4.70
N LEU A 114 13.33 -4.98 3.92
CA LEU A 114 11.90 -5.04 3.58
C LEU A 114 11.58 -6.30 2.75
N LYS A 115 12.36 -6.58 1.70
CA LYS A 115 12.17 -7.77 0.86
C LYS A 115 12.22 -9.07 1.67
N LYS A 116 13.22 -9.21 2.54
CA LYS A 116 13.38 -10.40 3.39
C LYS A 116 12.19 -10.61 4.32
N ASP A 117 11.65 -9.53 4.89
CA ASP A 117 10.45 -9.60 5.73
C ASP A 117 9.24 -10.07 4.90
N LEU A 118 9.03 -9.49 3.72
CA LEU A 118 7.93 -9.85 2.81
C LEU A 118 8.01 -11.31 2.35
N GLU A 119 9.19 -11.78 1.95
CA GLU A 119 9.43 -13.15 1.48
C GLU A 119 9.27 -14.20 2.59
N SER A 120 9.52 -13.83 3.85
CA SER A 120 9.38 -14.73 5.00
C SER A 120 7.92 -15.06 5.34
N ARG A 121 6.97 -14.28 4.81
CA ARG A 121 5.55 -14.33 5.21
C ARG A 121 4.74 -15.26 4.32
N LYS A 122 4.25 -16.35 4.92
CA LYS A 122 3.37 -17.34 4.29
C LYS A 122 2.11 -17.57 5.11
N PHE A 123 1.04 -17.98 4.44
CA PHE A 123 -0.11 -18.57 5.11
C PHE A 123 0.21 -20.01 5.54
N ASP A 124 -0.54 -20.55 6.50
CA ASP A 124 -0.38 -21.92 7.00
C ASP A 124 -0.48 -22.97 5.87
N GLY A 125 -1.26 -22.68 4.83
CA GLY A 125 -1.38 -23.50 3.62
C GLY A 125 -0.19 -23.40 2.64
N GLY A 126 0.85 -22.63 2.96
CA GLY A 126 2.09 -22.55 2.21
C GLY A 126 2.16 -21.46 1.13
N SER A 127 1.03 -20.80 0.81
CA SER A 127 1.03 -19.67 -0.13
C SER A 127 1.74 -18.45 0.43
N PHE A 128 2.45 -17.71 -0.42
CA PHE A 128 3.07 -16.44 -0.04
C PHE A 128 2.00 -15.40 0.27
N LYS A 129 2.17 -14.67 1.37
CA LYS A 129 1.31 -13.54 1.72
C LYS A 129 1.60 -12.32 0.84
N PHE A 130 2.87 -12.08 0.54
CA PHE A 130 3.35 -10.89 -0.16
C PHE A 130 4.37 -11.24 -1.26
N PRO A 131 3.99 -11.99 -2.31
CA PRO A 131 4.92 -12.36 -3.37
C PRO A 131 5.39 -11.13 -4.14
N ILE A 132 6.70 -10.87 -4.16
CA ILE A 132 7.31 -9.71 -4.83
C ILE A 132 7.28 -9.89 -6.35
N GLY A 133 6.88 -8.86 -7.10
CA GLY A 133 6.86 -8.92 -8.56
C GLY A 133 5.91 -7.94 -9.25
N GLY A 134 5.52 -8.27 -10.48
CA GLY A 134 4.51 -7.52 -11.24
C GLY A 134 5.00 -6.17 -11.81
N THR A 135 6.31 -6.03 -12.03
CA THR A 135 6.93 -4.92 -12.77
C THR A 135 7.47 -5.40 -14.13
N GLY A 136 7.65 -4.48 -15.08
CA GLY A 136 8.21 -4.79 -16.40
C GLY A 136 7.32 -5.68 -17.28
N ALA A 137 7.95 -6.38 -18.23
CA ALA A 137 7.29 -7.26 -19.19
C ALA A 137 7.02 -8.66 -18.61
N GLY A 138 6.29 -8.71 -17.50
CA GLY A 138 5.81 -9.95 -16.88
C GLY A 138 4.28 -10.01 -16.83
N VAL A 139 3.75 -11.06 -16.18
CA VAL A 139 2.32 -11.14 -15.87
C VAL A 139 2.11 -10.58 -14.47
N THR A 140 1.44 -9.43 -14.40
CA THR A 140 1.00 -8.84 -13.14
C THR A 140 -0.38 -9.40 -12.74
N ASN A 141 -0.91 -8.92 -11.63
CA ASN A 141 -2.16 -9.41 -11.04
C ASN A 141 -3.35 -9.28 -12.00
N ILE A 142 -4.38 -10.10 -11.79
CA ILE A 142 -5.58 -10.19 -12.62
C ILE A 142 -6.65 -9.28 -12.01
N VAL A 143 -7.19 -8.36 -12.81
CA VAL A 143 -8.40 -7.61 -12.42
C VAL A 143 -9.58 -8.55 -12.54
N HIS A 144 -10.37 -8.69 -11.47
CA HIS A 144 -11.47 -9.65 -11.40
C HIS A 144 -12.68 -9.12 -10.61
N THR A 145 -13.81 -9.83 -10.72
CA THR A 145 -15.12 -9.48 -10.15
C THR A 145 -15.48 -10.37 -8.96
N GLN A 146 -16.75 -10.37 -8.54
CA GLN A 146 -17.25 -11.06 -7.35
C GLN A 146 -17.47 -12.56 -7.52
N GLY A 147 -17.63 -13.04 -8.76
CA GLY A 147 -17.91 -14.41 -9.15
C GLY A 147 -18.13 -14.47 -10.66
#